data_AF-A0A955XR89-F1
#
_entry.id   AF-A0A955XR89-F1
#
_cell.length_a   1.000
_cell.length_b   1.000
_cell.length_c   1.000
_cell.angle_alpha   90.00
_cell.angle_beta   90.00
_cell.angle_gamma   90.00
#
_symmetry.space_group_name_H-M   'P 1'
#
loop_
_entity.id
_entity.type
_entity.pdbx_description
1 polymer ?
#
loop_
_entity_poly.entity_id
_entity_poly.type
_entity_poly.pdbx_seq_one_letter_code
_entity_poly.pdbx_strand_id
1 'polypeptide(L)'
;MSSRGLLPCVCGLMLGCGDALPPASYQGDAVYAHPLVVVTGVPPVQGGLRLALFWMAEGVDGAPSDVIEQIETGRPAHVGTGPLRVFDRPDAALWARLTADGRGYAIGRFALYVDTNGNGRRDADEALVGDSTHALVYAPEALTADASPSGRALSAGFHKTELPFACAPSPAPSSADCDIALGAACLREEVCGAQGT
;
A
#
# COMPACT_ATOMS: atom_id res chain seq x y z
N MET A 1 20.04 -50.41 -67.87
CA MET A 1 20.41 -49.06 -67.42
C MET A 1 19.18 -48.47 -66.74
N SER A 2 19.17 -48.40 -65.41
CA SER A 2 18.03 -47.89 -64.63
C SER A 2 18.57 -46.91 -63.58
N SER A 3 18.13 -45.66 -63.68
CA SER A 3 18.64 -44.52 -62.90
C SER A 3 17.98 -44.46 -61.52
N ARG A 4 18.80 -44.29 -60.48
CA ARG A 4 18.40 -44.08 -59.09
C ARG A 4 18.00 -42.61 -58.88
N GLY A 5 16.78 -42.36 -58.41
CA GLY A 5 16.37 -41.06 -57.87
C GLY A 5 16.44 -41.07 -56.34
N LEU A 6 17.43 -40.37 -55.77
CA LEU A 6 17.45 -40.00 -54.35
C LEU A 6 16.56 -38.76 -54.15
N LEU A 7 15.55 -38.86 -53.28
CA LEU A 7 14.88 -37.70 -52.69
C LEU A 7 15.64 -37.30 -51.40
N PRO A 8 16.14 -36.06 -51.28
CA PRO A 8 16.65 -35.57 -50.00
C PRO A 8 15.46 -35.12 -49.12
N CYS A 9 15.32 -35.78 -47.98
CA CYS A 9 14.46 -35.32 -46.88
C CYS A 9 15.17 -34.14 -46.20
N VAL A 10 14.72 -32.92 -46.49
CA VAL A 10 15.21 -31.71 -45.82
C VAL A 10 14.58 -31.63 -44.43
N CYS A 11 15.27 -32.18 -43.43
CA CYS A 11 14.98 -31.89 -42.02
C CYS A 11 15.52 -30.49 -41.69
N GLY A 12 14.68 -29.47 -41.84
CA GLY A 12 14.94 -28.13 -41.32
C GLY A 12 14.70 -28.09 -39.81
N LEU A 13 15.74 -28.36 -39.01
CA LEU A 13 15.77 -28.02 -37.59
C LEU A 13 16.07 -26.52 -37.44
N MET A 14 15.02 -25.71 -37.48
CA MET A 14 15.09 -24.33 -36.96
C MET A 14 15.10 -24.40 -35.43
N LEU A 15 16.29 -24.57 -34.84
CA LEU A 15 16.53 -24.25 -33.43
C LEU A 15 16.50 -22.72 -33.28
N GLY A 16 15.30 -22.15 -33.26
CA GLY A 16 15.12 -20.79 -32.79
C GLY A 16 15.27 -20.77 -31.27
N CYS A 17 16.26 -20.04 -30.77
CA CYS A 17 16.33 -19.63 -29.35
C CYS A 17 15.19 -18.63 -29.08
N GLY A 18 13.95 -19.10 -29.10
CA GLY A 18 12.83 -18.37 -28.54
C GLY A 18 12.79 -18.74 -27.07
N ASP A 19 13.28 -17.86 -26.21
CA ASP A 19 13.06 -18.02 -24.77
C ASP A 19 11.57 -18.25 -24.54
N ALA A 20 11.24 -19.24 -23.71
CA ALA A 20 9.87 -19.54 -23.37
C ALA A 20 9.22 -18.25 -22.86
N LEU A 21 8.18 -17.79 -23.56
CA LEU A 21 7.42 -16.64 -23.10
C LEU A 21 6.97 -16.90 -21.67
N PRO A 22 7.19 -15.94 -20.75
CA PRO A 22 6.74 -16.12 -19.40
C PRO A 22 5.22 -16.35 -19.40
N PRO A 23 4.69 -17.18 -18.49
CA PRO A 23 3.27 -17.46 -18.44
C PRO A 23 2.47 -16.16 -18.29
N ALA A 24 1.22 -16.13 -18.74
CA ALA A 24 0.34 -14.95 -18.63
C ALA A 24 0.14 -14.45 -17.18
N SER A 25 0.56 -15.23 -16.19
CA SER A 25 0.60 -14.89 -14.76
C SER A 25 1.90 -14.22 -14.29
N TYR A 26 2.90 -14.07 -15.14
CA TYR A 26 4.16 -13.41 -14.80
C TYR A 26 3.98 -11.90 -14.80
N GLN A 27 4.14 -11.30 -13.62
CA GLN A 27 3.98 -9.86 -13.40
C GLN A 27 5.32 -9.13 -13.25
N GLY A 28 6.45 -9.80 -13.55
CA GLY A 28 7.79 -9.26 -13.31
C GLY A 28 8.34 -9.60 -11.92
N ASP A 29 9.54 -9.07 -11.65
CA ASP A 29 10.18 -9.17 -10.33
C ASP A 29 9.60 -8.10 -9.41
N ALA A 30 9.12 -8.52 -8.23
CA ALA A 30 8.57 -7.60 -7.26
C ALA A 30 9.69 -6.76 -6.62
N VAL A 31 9.50 -5.43 -6.56
CA VAL A 31 10.38 -4.51 -5.83
C VAL A 31 10.18 -4.62 -4.31
N TYR A 32 9.07 -5.20 -3.88
CA TYR A 32 8.79 -5.53 -2.48
C TYR A 32 7.91 -6.77 -2.39
N ALA A 33 8.24 -7.67 -1.45
CA ALA A 33 7.40 -8.82 -1.14
C ALA A 33 7.36 -9.10 0.36
N HIS A 34 6.20 -9.46 0.87
CA HIS A 34 6.01 -9.80 2.28
C HIS A 34 4.89 -10.82 2.46
N PRO A 35 4.94 -11.72 3.46
CA PRO A 35 3.79 -12.55 3.78
C PRO A 35 2.61 -11.70 4.25
N LEU A 36 1.43 -11.96 3.69
CA LEU A 36 0.17 -11.35 4.13
C LEU A 36 -0.80 -12.47 4.53
N VAL A 37 -1.53 -12.23 5.62
CA VAL A 37 -2.58 -13.12 6.09
C VAL A 37 -3.91 -12.43 5.86
N VAL A 38 -4.74 -13.00 4.99
CA VAL A 38 -6.11 -12.54 4.78
C VAL A 38 -7.01 -13.35 5.69
N VAL A 39 -7.67 -12.67 6.62
CA VAL A 39 -8.73 -13.23 7.46
C VAL A 39 -10.02 -12.55 7.05
N THR A 40 -11.09 -13.32 6.85
CA THR A 40 -12.41 -12.75 6.55
C THR A 40 -13.38 -13.15 7.66
N GLY A 41 -14.16 -12.17 8.13
CA GLY A 41 -15.37 -12.41 8.92
C GLY A 41 -16.65 -12.19 8.10
N VAL A 42 -16.51 -11.97 6.79
CA VAL A 42 -17.61 -11.56 5.90
C VAL A 42 -18.12 -12.80 5.15
N PRO A 43 -19.46 -13.03 5.11
CA PRO A 43 -20.05 -14.07 4.28
C PRO A 43 -19.69 -13.85 2.78
N PRO A 44 -19.78 -14.89 1.94
CA PRO A 44 -19.49 -14.77 0.52
C PRO A 44 -20.34 -13.66 -0.10
N VAL A 45 -19.66 -12.64 -0.61
CA VAL A 45 -20.27 -11.48 -1.27
C VAL A 45 -20.54 -11.83 -2.74
N GLN A 46 -21.63 -11.32 -3.30
CA GLN A 46 -21.82 -11.34 -4.76
C GLN A 46 -20.85 -10.33 -5.39
N GLY A 47 -20.06 -10.77 -6.36
CA GLY A 47 -18.89 -10.03 -6.86
C GLY A 47 -17.59 -10.64 -6.34
N GLY A 48 -16.52 -10.52 -7.12
CA GLY A 48 -15.23 -11.10 -6.75
C GLY A 48 -14.56 -10.27 -5.66
N LEU A 49 -14.28 -10.86 -4.49
CA LEU A 49 -13.47 -10.17 -3.47
C LEU A 49 -12.04 -10.01 -4.00
N ARG A 50 -11.52 -8.78 -3.97
CA ARG A 50 -10.17 -8.45 -4.42
C ARG A 50 -9.37 -7.78 -3.33
N LEU A 51 -8.07 -8.02 -3.37
CA LEU A 51 -7.06 -7.40 -2.51
C LEU A 51 -6.14 -6.54 -3.39
N ALA A 52 -5.94 -5.28 -3.01
CA ALA A 52 -5.00 -4.39 -3.68
C ALA A 52 -4.29 -3.46 -2.68
N LEU A 53 -3.20 -2.84 -3.14
CA LEU A 53 -2.53 -1.73 -2.47
C LEU A 53 -3.18 -0.42 -2.88
N PHE A 54 -3.41 0.42 -1.88
CA PHE A 54 -4.04 1.72 -2.00
C PHE A 54 -3.14 2.77 -1.36
N TRP A 55 -2.63 3.71 -2.16
CA TRP A 55 -1.82 4.83 -1.70
C TRP A 55 -2.68 5.95 -1.16
N MET A 56 -2.33 6.51 -0.01
CA MET A 56 -3.02 7.67 0.57
C MET A 56 -2.49 8.95 -0.08
N ALA A 57 -3.36 9.71 -0.74
CA ALA A 57 -2.96 10.90 -1.49
C ALA A 57 -2.40 12.01 -0.58
N GLU A 58 -2.91 12.13 0.64
CA GLU A 58 -2.54 13.19 1.59
C GLU A 58 -1.64 12.67 2.74
N GLY A 59 -1.10 11.46 2.63
CA GLY A 59 -0.27 10.87 3.68
C GLY A 59 -1.07 10.42 4.90
N VAL A 60 -0.53 10.66 6.11
CA VAL A 60 -1.11 10.15 7.38
C VAL A 60 -2.47 10.80 7.70
N ASP A 61 -2.67 12.04 7.27
CA ASP A 61 -3.87 12.83 7.60
C ASP A 61 -5.02 12.64 6.60
N GLY A 62 -4.79 11.91 5.50
CA GLY A 62 -5.78 11.71 4.45
C GLY A 62 -6.98 10.88 4.89
N ALA A 63 -8.16 11.24 4.38
CA ALA A 63 -9.37 10.45 4.60
C ALA A 63 -9.16 9.01 4.08
N PRO A 64 -9.66 7.97 4.77
CA PRO A 64 -9.57 6.59 4.31
C PRO A 64 -10.22 6.35 2.92
N SER A 65 -11.10 7.24 2.48
CA SER A 65 -11.70 7.24 1.15
C SER A 65 -10.80 7.79 0.04
N ASP A 66 -9.82 8.65 0.38
CA ASP A 66 -8.95 9.34 -0.56
C ASP A 66 -7.69 8.52 -0.84
N VAL A 67 -7.95 7.37 -1.45
CA VAL A 67 -6.92 6.40 -1.79
C VAL A 67 -6.86 6.12 -3.28
N ILE A 68 -5.65 5.88 -3.77
CA ILE A 68 -5.36 5.60 -5.18
C ILE A 68 -4.87 4.16 -5.30
N GLU A 69 -5.62 3.33 -6.04
CA GLU A 69 -5.27 1.92 -6.25
C GLU A 69 -3.99 1.79 -7.09
N GLN A 70 -3.07 0.93 -6.63
CA GLN A 70 -1.96 0.44 -7.43
C GLN A 70 -2.40 -0.83 -8.16
N ILE A 71 -2.94 -0.63 -9.36
CA ILE A 71 -3.74 -1.61 -10.13
C ILE A 71 -3.06 -2.97 -10.28
N GLU A 72 -1.75 -2.99 -10.51
CA GLU A 72 -0.95 -4.20 -10.72
C GLU A 72 -0.82 -5.08 -9.48
N THR A 73 -1.11 -4.55 -8.29
CA THR A 73 -1.16 -5.34 -7.05
C THR A 73 -2.51 -6.04 -6.85
N GLY A 74 -3.52 -5.63 -7.62
CA GLY A 74 -4.89 -6.10 -7.56
C GLY A 74 -5.02 -7.58 -7.94
N ARG A 75 -5.58 -8.38 -7.04
CA ARG A 75 -5.80 -9.82 -7.27
C ARG A 75 -7.02 -10.35 -6.55
N PRO A 76 -7.61 -11.47 -7.00
CA PRO A 76 -8.62 -12.17 -6.23
C PRO A 76 -8.10 -12.50 -4.82
N ALA A 77 -8.87 -12.12 -3.81
CA ALA A 77 -8.54 -12.37 -2.42
C ALA A 77 -8.84 -13.83 -2.09
N HIS A 78 -7.88 -14.50 -1.45
CA HIS A 78 -8.03 -15.85 -0.94
C HIS A 78 -7.77 -15.83 0.56
N VAL A 79 -8.60 -16.53 1.33
CA VAL A 79 -8.40 -16.66 2.78
C VAL A 79 -7.14 -17.47 3.05
N GLY A 80 -6.33 -17.01 4.01
CA GLY A 80 -5.09 -17.66 4.40
C GLY A 80 -3.85 -16.83 4.07
N THR A 81 -2.71 -17.50 4.02
CA THR A 81 -1.41 -16.85 3.85
C THR A 81 -1.02 -16.83 2.38
N GLY A 82 -0.59 -15.67 1.88
CA GLY A 82 -0.05 -15.53 0.54
C GLY A 82 1.02 -14.43 0.47
N PRO A 83 1.86 -14.43 -0.57
CA PRO A 83 2.79 -13.34 -0.77
C PRO A 83 2.02 -12.11 -1.20
N LEU A 84 2.24 -11.02 -0.48
CA LEU A 84 2.07 -9.69 -1.01
C LEU A 84 3.24 -9.37 -1.93
N ARG A 85 2.97 -8.77 -3.08
CA ARG A 85 3.95 -8.26 -4.02
C ARG A 85 3.58 -6.85 -4.46
N VAL A 86 4.59 -6.01 -4.57
CA VAL A 86 4.52 -4.67 -5.16
C VAL A 86 5.56 -4.64 -6.26
N PHE A 87 5.17 -4.16 -7.44
CA PHE A 87 6.01 -4.20 -8.64
C PHE A 87 6.58 -2.83 -8.98
N ASP A 88 5.82 -1.77 -8.71
CA ASP A 88 6.24 -0.41 -8.97
C ASP A 88 6.31 0.44 -7.69
N ARG A 89 7.11 1.49 -7.76
CA ARG A 89 7.18 2.51 -6.71
C ARG A 89 6.03 3.50 -6.90
N PRO A 90 5.49 4.09 -5.82
CA PRO A 90 4.47 5.12 -5.94
C PRO A 90 5.03 6.35 -6.68
N ASP A 91 4.19 6.95 -7.51
CA ASP A 91 4.51 8.20 -8.20
C ASP A 91 4.84 9.31 -7.19
N ALA A 92 5.72 10.24 -7.58
CA ALA A 92 6.12 11.35 -6.74
C ALA A 92 4.96 12.29 -6.37
N ALA A 93 3.89 12.32 -7.15
CA ALA A 93 2.64 13.02 -6.83
C ALA A 93 1.91 12.44 -5.61
N LEU A 94 2.18 11.18 -5.24
CA LEU A 94 1.61 10.49 -4.08
C LEU A 94 2.47 10.64 -2.82
N TRP A 95 3.59 11.35 -2.91
CA TRP A 95 4.49 11.53 -1.78
C TRP A 95 3.99 12.68 -0.91
N ALA A 96 3.63 12.36 0.33
CA ALA A 96 3.36 13.37 1.35
C ALA A 96 4.62 14.21 1.56
N ARG A 97 4.54 15.52 1.32
CA ARG A 97 5.63 16.47 1.57
C ARG A 97 5.69 16.80 3.06
N LEU A 98 6.23 15.92 3.88
CA LEU A 98 6.36 16.17 5.31
C LEU A 98 7.76 15.84 5.82
N THR A 99 8.70 16.68 5.39
CA THR A 99 9.87 17.08 6.17
C THR A 99 10.09 18.58 5.95
N ALA A 100 10.66 19.30 6.91
CA ALA A 100 11.06 20.70 6.75
C ALA A 100 12.03 20.91 5.56
N ASP A 101 12.67 19.84 5.11
CA ASP A 101 13.70 19.80 4.09
C ASP A 101 13.16 19.42 2.70
N GLY A 102 11.85 19.21 2.56
CA GLY A 102 11.19 18.87 1.29
C GLY A 102 11.30 17.41 0.86
N ARG A 103 11.89 16.53 1.68
CA ARG A 103 11.86 15.07 1.50
C ARG A 103 10.46 14.55 1.80
N GLY A 104 9.95 13.66 0.95
CA GLY A 104 8.62 13.07 1.08
C GLY A 104 8.67 11.56 1.24
N TYR A 105 7.54 10.99 1.63
CA TYR A 105 7.31 9.55 1.67
C TYR A 105 5.89 9.26 1.17
N ALA A 106 5.64 8.04 0.71
CA ALA A 106 4.29 7.59 0.41
C ALA A 106 3.85 6.56 1.44
N ILE A 107 2.55 6.53 1.73
CA ILE A 107 1.97 5.51 2.60
C ILE A 107 0.86 4.80 1.84
N GLY A 108 0.99 3.48 1.74
CA GLY A 108 -0.01 2.60 1.18
C GLY A 108 -0.60 1.69 2.23
N ARG A 109 -1.83 1.24 2.00
CA ARG A 109 -2.52 0.23 2.80
C ARG A 109 -3.07 -0.87 1.90
N PHE A 110 -3.12 -2.09 2.42
CA PHE A 110 -3.79 -3.19 1.74
C PHE A 110 -5.23 -3.22 2.16
N ALA A 111 -6.13 -3.14 1.18
CA ALA A 111 -7.55 -3.17 1.44
C ALA A 111 -8.24 -4.20 0.55
N LEU A 112 -9.38 -4.67 1.04
CA LEU A 112 -10.29 -5.54 0.33
C LEU A 112 -11.43 -4.70 -0.25
N TYR A 113 -11.82 -4.98 -1.49
CA TYR A 113 -13.02 -4.44 -2.13
C TYR A 113 -13.79 -5.52 -2.87
N VAL A 114 -15.06 -5.26 -3.12
CA VAL A 114 -15.92 -6.13 -3.93
C VAL A 114 -15.94 -5.59 -5.36
N ASP A 115 -15.37 -6.35 -6.29
CA ASP A 115 -15.44 -6.07 -7.73
C ASP A 115 -16.79 -6.58 -8.25
N THR A 116 -17.75 -5.65 -8.28
CA THR A 116 -19.16 -5.91 -8.62
C THR A 116 -19.38 -6.02 -10.12
N ASN A 117 -18.56 -5.35 -10.92
CA ASN A 117 -18.69 -5.34 -12.38
C ASN A 117 -17.68 -6.25 -13.11
N GLY A 118 -16.72 -6.82 -12.38
CA GLY A 118 -15.75 -7.79 -12.89
C GLY A 118 -14.59 -7.17 -13.68
N ASN A 119 -14.32 -5.88 -13.54
CA ASN A 119 -13.27 -5.18 -14.31
C ASN A 119 -11.87 -5.35 -13.68
N GLY A 120 -11.78 -5.92 -12.48
CA GLY A 120 -10.53 -6.21 -11.78
C GLY A 120 -9.89 -5.01 -11.07
N ARG A 121 -10.61 -3.89 -10.95
CA ARG A 121 -10.19 -2.63 -10.33
C ARG A 121 -11.31 -2.13 -9.42
N ARG A 122 -10.97 -1.27 -8.45
CA ARG A 122 -11.97 -0.63 -7.62
C ARG A 122 -12.55 0.59 -8.33
N ASP A 123 -13.86 0.58 -8.54
CA ASP A 123 -14.59 1.77 -8.98
C ASP A 123 -15.06 2.63 -7.79
N ALA A 124 -15.43 3.88 -8.08
CA ALA A 124 -15.78 4.86 -7.04
C ALA A 124 -17.02 4.46 -6.21
N ASP A 125 -17.95 3.69 -6.81
CA ASP A 125 -19.14 3.15 -6.16
C ASP A 125 -18.89 1.82 -5.43
N GLU A 126 -17.69 1.25 -5.56
CA GLU A 126 -17.30 0.02 -4.88
C GLU A 126 -16.68 0.30 -3.51
N ALA A 127 -17.30 -0.27 -2.49
CA ALA A 127 -16.87 -0.10 -1.11
C ALA A 127 -15.61 -0.91 -0.78
N LEU A 128 -14.74 -0.32 0.02
CA LEU A 128 -13.74 -1.09 0.77
C LEU A 128 -14.45 -1.86 1.88
N VAL A 129 -14.25 -3.17 1.92
CA VAL A 129 -14.89 -4.11 2.87
C VAL A 129 -13.92 -4.70 3.89
N GLY A 130 -12.64 -4.33 3.79
CA GLY A 130 -11.61 -4.70 4.76
C GLY A 130 -10.37 -3.85 4.58
N ASP A 131 -9.62 -3.67 5.66
CA ASP A 131 -8.37 -2.90 5.68
C ASP A 131 -7.30 -3.65 6.48
N SER A 132 -6.04 -3.32 6.21
CA SER A 132 -4.87 -3.86 6.86
C SER A 132 -4.56 -3.09 8.14
N THR A 133 -4.19 -3.80 9.21
CA THR A 133 -3.63 -3.20 10.44
C THR A 133 -2.20 -2.71 10.27
N HIS A 134 -1.62 -2.91 9.09
CA HIS A 134 -0.28 -2.47 8.73
C HIS A 134 -0.32 -1.57 7.50
N ALA A 135 0.50 -0.53 7.52
CA ALA A 135 0.83 0.29 6.37
C ALA A 135 2.14 -0.16 5.72
N LEU A 136 2.25 0.13 4.42
CA LEU A 136 3.48 0.08 3.66
C LEU A 136 3.96 1.50 3.42
N VAL A 137 5.10 1.86 3.99
CA VAL A 137 5.74 3.17 3.80
C VAL A 137 6.81 3.02 2.73
N TYR A 138 6.77 3.87 1.70
CA TYR A 138 7.87 4.01 0.74
C TYR A 138 8.62 5.30 1.02
N ALA A 139 9.90 5.16 1.35
CA ALA A 139 10.82 6.26 1.55
C ALA A 139 11.82 6.31 0.36
N PRO A 140 11.75 7.31 -0.54
CA PRO A 140 12.69 7.42 -1.66
C PRO A 140 14.12 7.64 -1.18
N GLU A 141 14.30 8.27 -0.02
CA GLU A 141 15.56 8.52 0.65
C GLU A 141 15.48 8.13 2.12
N ALA A 142 16.63 8.09 2.81
CA ALA A 142 16.63 7.85 4.25
C ALA A 142 15.94 9.01 5.01
N LEU A 143 15.08 8.66 5.96
CA LEU A 143 14.35 9.57 6.83
C LEU A 143 14.88 9.46 8.25
N THR A 144 15.02 10.61 8.92
CA THR A 144 15.25 10.66 10.36
C THR A 144 13.98 10.23 11.11
N ALA A 145 14.09 10.02 12.42
CA ALA A 145 12.93 9.69 13.26
C ALA A 145 11.83 10.77 13.18
N ASP A 146 12.21 12.04 13.28
CA ASP A 146 11.28 13.18 13.23
C ASP A 146 10.64 13.39 11.85
N ALA A 147 11.28 12.89 10.80
CA ALA A 147 10.82 12.95 9.41
C ALA A 147 9.92 11.77 9.02
N SER A 148 9.88 10.72 9.83
CA SER A 148 9.22 9.47 9.53
C SER A 148 7.80 9.45 10.10
N PRO A 149 6.81 8.92 9.37
CA PRO A 149 5.44 8.82 9.89
C PRO A 149 5.35 7.90 11.12
N SER A 150 6.33 7.02 11.33
CA SER A 150 6.37 6.10 12.46
C SER A 150 7.14 6.63 13.69
N GLY A 151 7.72 7.83 13.62
CA GLY A 151 8.63 8.35 14.66
C GLY A 151 9.95 7.56 14.77
N ARG A 152 10.25 6.68 13.81
CA ARG A 152 11.47 5.86 13.76
C ARG A 152 12.23 6.15 12.49
N ALA A 153 13.56 6.24 12.57
CA ALA A 153 14.39 6.43 11.38
C ALA A 153 14.16 5.28 10.37
N LEU A 154 14.05 5.63 9.10
CA LEU A 154 13.83 4.70 7.99
C LEU A 154 14.97 4.84 6.98
N SER A 155 15.53 3.71 6.52
CA SER A 155 16.39 3.72 5.34
C SER A 155 15.57 3.99 4.07
N ALA A 156 16.21 4.29 2.95
CA ALA A 156 15.51 4.30 1.67
C ALA A 156 14.89 2.91 1.38
N GLY A 157 13.72 2.90 0.73
CA GLY A 157 12.99 1.69 0.33
C GLY A 157 11.62 1.53 0.99
N PHE A 158 11.11 0.30 0.95
CA PHE A 158 9.80 -0.08 1.48
C PHE A 158 9.90 -0.59 2.91
N HIS A 159 8.98 -0.14 3.77
CA HIS A 159 8.91 -0.50 5.18
C HIS A 159 7.48 -0.85 5.57
N LYS A 160 7.30 -2.00 6.22
CA LYS A 160 6.03 -2.35 6.84
C LYS A 160 6.00 -1.79 8.26
N THR A 161 4.91 -1.13 8.61
CA THR A 161 4.69 -0.53 9.94
C THR A 161 3.26 -0.79 10.40
N GLU A 162 3.05 -0.80 11.70
CA GLU A 162 1.71 -0.98 12.29
C GLU A 162 0.94 0.34 12.30
N LEU A 163 -0.38 0.24 12.20
CA LEU A 163 -1.33 1.35 12.33
C LEU A 163 -2.10 1.25 13.67
N PRO A 164 -2.52 2.38 14.26
CA PRO A 164 -2.21 3.75 13.84
C PRO A 164 -0.73 4.09 14.09
N PHE A 165 -0.22 5.07 13.34
CA PHE A 165 1.12 5.60 13.62
C PHE A 165 1.17 6.18 15.02
N ALA A 166 2.27 5.95 15.75
CA ALA A 166 2.47 6.56 17.05
C ALA A 166 2.55 8.08 16.88
N CYS A 167 1.68 8.82 17.59
CA CYS A 167 1.81 10.27 17.67
C CYS A 167 3.18 10.64 18.26
N ALA A 168 3.74 11.77 17.82
CA ALA A 168 4.84 12.38 18.55
C ALA A 168 4.42 12.56 20.02
N PRO A 169 5.35 12.40 20.99
CA PRO A 169 5.06 12.73 22.38
C PRO A 169 4.49 14.15 22.42
N SER A 170 3.38 14.34 23.17
CA SER A 170 2.81 15.67 23.35
C SER A 170 3.93 16.64 23.75
N PRO A 171 3.97 17.85 23.16
CA PRO A 171 4.95 18.84 23.58
C PRO A 171 4.86 19.00 25.09
N ALA A 172 6.02 18.99 25.75
CA ALA A 172 6.07 19.28 27.17
C ALA A 172 5.37 20.63 27.41
N PRO A 173 4.56 20.76 28.47
CA PRO A 173 3.87 22.02 28.75
C PRO A 173 4.91 23.16 28.77
N SER A 174 4.67 24.19 27.95
CA SER A 174 5.59 25.32 27.78
C SER A 174 5.59 26.29 28.96
N SER A 175 4.77 26.04 29.98
CA SER A 175 4.77 26.76 31.24
C SER A 175 4.60 25.80 32.41
N ALA A 176 5.40 25.99 33.46
CA ALA A 176 5.17 25.37 34.77
C ALA A 176 3.88 25.89 35.43
N ASP A 177 3.28 26.95 34.89
CA ASP A 177 2.15 27.68 35.45
C ASP A 177 0.78 27.25 34.87
N CYS A 178 0.64 25.97 34.51
CA CYS A 178 -0.70 25.41 34.32
C CYS A 178 -1.20 24.88 35.66
N ASP A 179 -1.59 25.78 36.58
CA ASP A 179 -2.22 25.47 37.88
C ASP A 179 -3.58 24.75 37.76
N ILE A 180 -3.91 24.22 36.58
CA ILE A 180 -5.13 23.49 36.29
C ILE A 180 -4.77 22.01 36.21
N ALA A 181 -5.23 21.24 37.19
CA ALA A 181 -5.10 19.80 37.17
C ALA A 181 -5.81 19.22 35.93
N LEU A 182 -5.10 18.39 35.16
CA LEU A 182 -5.70 17.63 34.06
C LEU A 182 -6.86 16.77 34.59
N GLY A 183 -8.06 16.97 34.06
CA GLY A 183 -9.30 16.32 34.53
C GLY A 183 -10.12 17.14 35.53
N ALA A 184 -9.68 18.34 35.91
CA ALA A 184 -10.53 19.27 36.66
C ALA A 184 -11.73 19.71 35.80
N ALA A 185 -12.93 19.68 36.38
CA ALA A 185 -14.12 20.17 35.70
C ALA A 185 -13.94 21.66 35.32
N CYS A 186 -14.22 22.00 34.08
CA CYS A 186 -14.16 23.37 33.59
C CYS A 186 -15.41 24.12 34.05
N LEU A 187 -15.41 24.58 35.31
CA LEU A 187 -16.59 25.12 35.99
C LEU A 187 -16.84 26.61 35.72
N ARG A 188 -15.92 27.30 35.03
CA ARG A 188 -16.04 28.73 34.67
C ARG A 188 -15.50 28.97 33.27
N GLU A 189 -16.23 29.77 32.49
CA GLU A 189 -15.95 30.07 31.08
C GLU A 189 -14.55 30.67 30.86
N GLU A 190 -14.05 31.43 31.84
CA GLU A 190 -12.71 32.04 31.85
C GLU A 190 -11.55 31.03 31.87
N VAL A 191 -11.82 29.76 32.20
CA VAL A 191 -10.81 28.69 32.32
C VAL A 191 -10.75 27.80 31.07
N CYS A 192 -11.80 27.79 30.24
CA CYS A 192 -11.93 26.81 29.15
C CYS A 192 -11.36 27.27 27.79
N GLY A 193 -10.86 28.51 27.70
CA GLY A 193 -10.42 29.11 26.44
C GLY A 193 -11.59 29.33 25.47
N ALA A 194 -11.44 30.29 24.55
CA ALA A 194 -12.52 30.75 23.65
C ALA A 194 -12.97 29.73 22.58
N GLN A 195 -12.60 28.46 22.68
CA GLN A 195 -12.81 27.42 21.66
C GLN A 195 -13.63 26.22 22.20
N GLY A 196 -14.22 26.31 23.39
CA GLY A 196 -15.10 25.28 23.94
C GLY A 196 -16.54 25.40 23.43
N THR A 197 -16.81 24.96 22.20
CA THR A 197 -18.15 24.58 21.73
C THR A 197 -18.09 23.23 21.03
#